data_AF-R8WZG1-F1
#
_entry.id   AF-R8WZG1-F1
#
_cell.length_a   1.000
_cell.length_b   1.000
_cell.length_c   1.000
_cell.angle_alpha   90.00
_cell.angle_beta   90.00
_cell.angle_gamma   90.00
#
_symmetry.space_group_name_H-M   'P 1'
#
loop_
_entity.id
_entity.type
_entity.pdbx_description
1 polymer ?
#
loop_
_entity_poly.entity_id
_entity_poly.type
_entity_poly.pdbx_seq_one_letter_code
_entity_poly.pdbx_strand_id
1 'polypeptide(L)'
;MAGISLSQLARAAENRSWLMPDEGAPHTATWMAFGASAEIWEPHLLPIVQENLALVAKTIAAFEPVHMLVREEDSELAARLCGPSVNLLVHPIDDLWIHRAGICKKHQQRARRCGI
;
A
#
# COMPACT_ATOMS: atom_id res chain seq x y z
N MET A 1 -13.97 40.17 15.16
CA MET A 1 -13.48 38.81 14.88
C MET A 1 -12.61 38.88 13.63
N ALA A 2 -11.30 38.71 13.77
CA ALA A 2 -10.37 38.79 12.64
C ALA A 2 -10.44 37.49 11.82
N GLY A 3 -10.92 37.58 10.58
CA GLY A 3 -10.97 36.45 9.66
C GLY A 3 -9.57 36.05 9.22
N ILE A 4 -9.22 34.79 9.42
CA ILE A 4 -7.97 34.22 8.92
C ILE A 4 -8.08 34.17 7.39
N SER A 5 -7.19 34.89 6.71
CA SER A 5 -7.12 34.87 5.25
C SER A 5 -6.58 33.52 4.76
N LEU A 6 -7.09 33.05 3.61
CA LEU A 6 -6.55 31.87 2.90
C LEU A 6 -5.03 31.98 2.67
N SER A 7 -4.51 33.21 2.52
CA SER A 7 -3.06 33.47 2.40
C SER A 7 -2.25 33.20 3.67
N GLN A 8 -2.86 33.33 4.86
CA GLN A 8 -2.22 32.99 6.13
C GLN A 8 -2.21 31.47 6.37
N LEU A 9 -3.22 30.75 5.89
CA LEU A 9 -3.26 29.28 5.91
C LEU A 9 -2.24 28.67 4.93
N ALA A 10 -2.05 29.26 3.76
CA ALA A 10 -1.05 28.82 2.77
C ALA A 10 0.39 28.99 3.29
N ARG A 11 0.73 30.14 3.90
CA ARG A 11 2.06 30.37 4.50
C ARG A 11 2.37 29.46 5.69
N ALA A 12 1.36 29.00 6.42
CA ALA A 12 1.55 28.02 7.49
C ALA A 12 1.87 26.61 6.97
N ALA A 13 1.47 26.29 5.74
CA ALA A 13 1.75 25.00 5.09
C ALA A 13 3.16 24.92 4.49
N GLU A 14 3.73 26.05 4.06
CA GLU A 14 5.09 26.14 3.50
C GLU A 14 6.19 25.80 4.52
N ASN A 15 5.92 25.95 5.82
CA ASN A 15 6.93 25.77 6.87
C ASN A 15 7.06 24.32 7.39
N ARG A 16 6.51 23.33 6.69
CA ARG A 16 6.71 21.89 6.98
C ARG A 16 7.45 21.25 5.83
N SER A 17 8.76 21.07 6.01
CA SER A 17 9.58 20.24 5.12
C SER A 17 9.09 18.79 5.21
N TRP A 18 8.35 18.34 4.19
CA TRP A 18 8.04 16.93 4.01
C TRP A 18 9.31 16.22 3.55
N LEU A 19 9.82 15.32 4.38
CA LEU A 19 10.98 14.49 4.07
C LEU A 19 10.49 13.06 3.85
N MET A 20 10.90 12.44 2.74
CA MET A 20 10.79 11.00 2.64
C MET A 20 11.86 10.38 3.54
N PRO A 21 11.48 9.54 4.51
CA PRO A 21 12.45 8.80 5.30
C PRO A 21 13.21 7.80 4.41
N ASP A 22 14.36 7.36 4.90
CA ASP A 22 15.09 6.25 4.31
C ASP A 22 14.23 4.97 4.31
N GLU A 23 14.43 4.10 3.31
CA GLU A 23 13.69 2.84 3.20
C GLU A 23 13.99 1.89 4.38
N GLY A 24 15.14 2.00 5.06
CA GLY A 24 15.45 1.22 6.26
C GLY A 24 14.93 1.82 7.57
N ALA A 25 14.28 2.99 7.53
CA ALA A 25 13.65 3.55 8.72
C ALA A 25 12.49 2.66 9.20
N PRO A 26 12.11 2.70 10.49
CA PRO A 26 11.01 1.85 10.99
C PRO A 26 9.72 2.03 10.18
N HIS A 27 9.22 0.92 9.66
CA HIS A 27 7.88 0.81 9.10
C HIS A 27 6.90 0.38 10.22
N THR A 28 5.65 0.32 9.85
CA THR A 28 4.37 0.21 10.56
C THR A 28 3.41 -0.64 9.72
N ALA A 29 3.60 -0.73 8.40
CA ALA A 29 2.98 -1.64 7.46
C ALA A 29 3.67 -1.63 6.08
N THR A 30 3.70 -2.80 5.44
CA THR A 30 4.02 -2.95 4.02
C THR A 30 2.73 -3.00 3.19
N TRP A 31 2.75 -2.35 2.02
CA TRP A 31 1.68 -2.39 1.03
C TRP A 31 2.06 -3.23 -0.19
N MET A 32 1.18 -4.15 -0.59
CA MET A 32 1.35 -5.05 -1.73
C MET A 32 0.07 -5.12 -2.60
N ALA A 33 0.18 -5.59 -3.84
CA ALA A 33 -0.96 -5.84 -4.72
C ALA A 33 -0.96 -7.28 -5.24
N PHE A 34 -2.15 -7.88 -5.22
CA PHE A 34 -2.45 -9.18 -5.81
C PHE A 34 -3.19 -8.93 -7.14
N GLY A 35 -2.43 -8.45 -8.14
CA GLY A 35 -2.97 -8.00 -9.42
C GLY A 35 -2.47 -8.76 -10.65
N ALA A 36 -1.66 -9.82 -10.46
CA ALA A 36 -1.10 -10.59 -11.57
C ALA A 36 -2.22 -11.06 -12.52
N SER A 37 -2.07 -10.83 -13.82
CA SER A 37 -3.04 -11.23 -14.84
C SER A 37 -2.40 -12.12 -15.89
N ALA A 38 -3.20 -12.98 -16.52
CA ALA A 38 -2.74 -13.86 -17.60
C ALA A 38 -2.30 -13.11 -18.88
N GLU A 39 -2.69 -11.83 -18.99
CA GLU A 39 -2.33 -10.94 -20.11
C GLU A 39 -0.88 -10.46 -20.01
N ILE A 40 -0.41 -10.23 -18.78
CA ILE A 40 0.96 -9.75 -18.50
C ILE A 40 1.88 -10.94 -18.17
N TRP A 41 1.36 -11.89 -17.39
CA TRP A 41 2.07 -13.08 -16.95
C TRP A 41 1.49 -14.26 -17.71
N GLU A 42 2.30 -14.97 -18.50
CA GLU A 42 1.85 -16.10 -19.29
C GLU A 42 0.94 -17.05 -18.47
N PRO A 43 -0.13 -17.64 -19.04
CA PRO A 43 -1.16 -18.33 -18.25
C PRO A 43 -0.65 -19.42 -17.31
N HIS A 44 0.46 -20.07 -17.66
CA HIS A 44 1.08 -21.10 -16.84
C HIS A 44 1.94 -20.55 -15.69
N LEU A 45 2.37 -19.28 -15.75
CA LEU A 45 3.11 -18.59 -14.70
C LEU A 45 2.17 -17.91 -13.69
N LEU A 46 0.95 -17.55 -14.09
CA LEU A 46 0.02 -16.84 -13.23
C LEU A 46 -0.17 -17.49 -11.84
N PRO A 47 -0.41 -18.82 -11.73
CA PRO A 47 -0.55 -19.46 -10.42
C PRO A 47 0.73 -19.37 -9.58
N ILE A 48 1.89 -19.52 -10.23
CA ILE A 48 3.20 -19.47 -9.58
C ILE A 48 3.46 -18.06 -9.01
N VAL A 49 3.13 -17.03 -9.77
CA VAL A 49 3.27 -15.63 -9.34
C VAL A 49 2.36 -15.33 -8.16
N GLN A 50 1.10 -15.78 -8.22
CA GLN A 50 0.12 -15.60 -7.14
C GLN A 50 0.57 -16.31 -5.84
N GLU A 51 1.08 -17.54 -5.93
CA GLU A 51 1.63 -18.28 -4.80
C GLU A 51 2.86 -17.58 -4.21
N ASN A 52 3.77 -17.09 -5.05
CA ASN A 52 4.95 -16.36 -4.61
C ASN A 52 4.59 -15.02 -3.93
N LEU A 53 3.64 -14.26 -4.47
CA LEU A 53 3.16 -13.03 -3.84
C LEU A 53 2.59 -13.30 -2.45
N ALA A 54 1.77 -14.34 -2.32
CA ALA A 54 1.22 -14.74 -1.03
C ALA A 54 2.31 -15.21 -0.06
N LEU A 55 3.33 -15.92 -0.54
CA LEU A 55 4.47 -16.33 0.28
C LEU A 55 5.26 -15.14 0.81
N VAL A 56 5.57 -14.16 -0.04
CA VAL A 56 6.26 -12.92 0.36
C VAL A 56 5.42 -12.16 1.40
N ALA A 57 4.12 -11.99 1.14
CA ALA A 57 3.23 -11.28 2.05
C ALA A 57 3.17 -11.95 3.44
N LYS A 58 3.06 -13.28 3.49
CA LYS A 58 3.11 -14.04 4.76
C LYS A 58 4.44 -13.90 5.47
N THR A 59 5.54 -13.86 4.72
CA THR A 59 6.88 -13.72 5.29
C THR A 59 7.06 -12.35 5.93
N ILE A 60 6.61 -11.29 5.27
CA ILE A 60 6.66 -9.91 5.80
C ILE A 60 5.71 -9.76 7.00
N ALA A 61 4.54 -10.41 6.95
CA ALA A 61 3.54 -10.38 8.03
C ALA A 61 4.06 -10.91 9.39
N ALA A 62 5.20 -11.62 9.41
CA ALA A 62 5.87 -12.02 10.65
C ALA A 62 6.61 -10.86 11.34
N PHE A 63 6.92 -9.79 10.62
CA PHE A 63 7.69 -8.64 11.10
C PHE A 63 6.83 -7.38 11.26
N GLU A 64 5.89 -7.17 10.35
CA GLU A 64 5.03 -5.99 10.34
C GLU A 64 3.69 -6.25 9.65
N PRO A 65 2.65 -5.41 9.90
CA PRO A 65 1.38 -5.51 9.21
C PRO A 65 1.53 -5.46 7.68
N VAL A 66 0.79 -6.31 6.96
CA VAL A 66 0.76 -6.27 5.50
C VAL A 66 -0.65 -5.95 5.00
N HIS A 67 -0.74 -4.97 4.12
CA HIS A 67 -1.94 -4.58 3.42
C HIS A 67 -1.83 -4.99 1.95
N MET A 68 -2.69 -5.90 1.51
CA MET A 68 -2.72 -6.40 0.15
C MET A 68 -3.96 -5.86 -0.56
N LEU A 69 -3.77 -5.07 -1.61
CA LEU A 69 -4.84 -4.71 -2.54
C LEU A 69 -5.16 -5.91 -3.43
N VAL A 70 -6.44 -6.26 -3.57
CA VAL A 70 -6.88 -7.43 -4.35
C VAL A 70 -8.07 -7.04 -5.22
N ARG A 71 -8.16 -7.57 -6.44
CA ARG A 71 -9.36 -7.44 -7.26
C ARG A 71 -10.51 -8.27 -6.66
N GLU A 72 -11.75 -7.90 -6.98
CA GLU A 72 -12.93 -8.61 -6.47
C GLU A 72 -12.89 -10.10 -6.87
N GLU A 73 -12.55 -10.37 -8.14
CA GLU A 73 -12.48 -11.72 -8.71
C GLU A 73 -11.35 -12.59 -8.12
N ASP A 74 -10.32 -11.98 -7.57
CA ASP A 74 -9.15 -12.67 -7.01
C ASP A 74 -9.22 -12.76 -5.47
N SER A 75 -10.25 -12.18 -4.85
CA SER A 75 -10.37 -12.03 -3.39
C SER A 75 -10.37 -13.37 -2.64
N GLU A 76 -11.15 -14.34 -3.12
CA GLU A 76 -11.23 -15.68 -2.53
C GLU A 76 -9.91 -16.43 -2.64
N LEU A 77 -9.24 -16.30 -3.79
CA LEU A 77 -7.94 -16.92 -4.04
C LEU A 77 -6.87 -16.33 -3.13
N ALA A 78 -6.80 -15.00 -3.05
CA ALA A 78 -5.88 -14.29 -2.17
C ALA A 78 -6.11 -14.66 -0.70
N ALA A 79 -7.36 -14.75 -0.25
CA ALA A 79 -7.71 -15.17 1.11
C ALA A 79 -7.19 -16.58 1.42
N ARG A 80 -7.36 -17.51 0.47
CA ARG A 80 -6.88 -18.89 0.60
C ARG A 80 -5.36 -18.98 0.65
N LEU A 81 -4.65 -18.19 -0.16
CA LEU A 81 -3.18 -18.27 -0.26
C LEU A 81 -2.46 -17.50 0.85
N CYS A 82 -2.95 -16.30 1.20
CA CYS A 82 -2.34 -15.42 2.19
C CYS A 82 -2.73 -15.80 3.62
N GLY A 83 -3.93 -16.34 3.84
CA GLY A 83 -4.44 -16.63 5.17
C GLY A 83 -4.69 -15.37 6.01
N PRO A 84 -4.96 -15.53 7.32
CA PRO A 84 -5.42 -14.43 8.18
C PRO A 84 -4.31 -13.44 8.60
N SER A 85 -3.04 -13.71 8.26
CA SER A 85 -1.91 -12.86 8.64
C SER A 85 -1.79 -11.60 7.77
N VAL A 86 -2.48 -11.54 6.64
CA VAL A 86 -2.42 -10.42 5.69
C VAL A 86 -3.80 -9.76 5.63
N ASN A 87 -3.85 -8.43 5.74
CA ASN A 87 -5.09 -7.68 5.60
C ASN A 87 -5.40 -7.45 4.12
N LEU A 88 -6.42 -8.13 3.61
CA LEU A 88 -6.86 -8.00 2.22
C LEU A 88 -7.85 -6.83 2.07
N LEU A 89 -7.58 -5.97 1.11
CA LEU A 89 -8.40 -4.80 0.80
C LEU A 89 -8.86 -4.92 -0.65
N VAL A 90 -10.16 -5.11 -0.87
CA VAL A 90 -10.69 -5.19 -2.21
C VAL A 90 -10.65 -3.82 -2.88
N HIS A 91 -9.96 -3.71 -4.00
CA HIS A 91 -9.79 -2.47 -4.75
C HIS A 91 -9.50 -2.80 -6.22
N PRO A 92 -10.07 -2.06 -7.20
CA PRO A 92 -9.70 -2.23 -8.59
C PRO A 92 -8.21 -1.87 -8.78
N ILE A 93 -7.43 -2.82 -9.29
CA ILE A 93 -6.00 -2.68 -9.58
C ILE A 93 -5.68 -3.33 -10.92
N ASP A 94 -4.80 -2.73 -11.69
CA ASP A 94 -4.44 -3.23 -13.03
C ASP A 94 -3.36 -4.32 -12.97
N ASP A 95 -2.35 -4.16 -12.12
CA ASP A 95 -1.24 -5.12 -11.93
C ASP A 95 -0.64 -5.03 -10.51
N LEU A 96 0.32 -5.90 -10.21
CA LEU A 96 0.96 -6.06 -8.89
C LEU A 96 2.00 -4.99 -8.51
N TRP A 97 2.38 -4.10 -9.44
CA TRP A 97 3.46 -3.12 -9.24
C TRP A 97 3.01 -1.84 -8.54
N ILE A 98 2.82 -1.88 -7.22
CA ILE A 98 2.42 -0.69 -6.43
C ILE A 98 3.47 0.42 -6.42
N HIS A 99 4.77 0.10 -6.57
CA HIS A 99 5.84 1.12 -6.53
C HIS A 99 5.70 2.22 -7.61
N ARG A 100 4.98 1.95 -8.70
CA ARG A 100 4.68 2.92 -9.77
C ARG A 100 3.29 3.52 -9.67
N ALA A 101 2.32 2.81 -9.10
CA ALA A 101 1.02 3.33 -8.73
C ALA A 101 1.15 4.13 -7.42
N GLY A 102 1.88 5.25 -7.48
CA GLY A 102 2.30 5.99 -6.31
C GLY A 102 1.17 6.28 -5.32
N ILE A 103 1.13 5.52 -4.23
CA ILE A 103 0.54 5.98 -2.96
C ILE A 103 1.58 6.89 -2.32
N CYS A 104 1.92 7.97 -3.01
CA CYS A 104 2.48 9.16 -2.37
C CYS A 104 1.29 9.86 -1.70
N LYS A 105 0.74 9.29 -0.61
CA LYS A 105 -0.25 10.01 0.18
C LYS A 105 0.43 11.29 0.66
N LYS A 106 0.02 12.45 0.15
CA LYS A 106 0.11 13.71 0.90
C LYS A 106 -0.76 13.54 2.13
N HIS A 107 -0.20 12.91 3.15
CA HIS A 107 -0.89 12.60 4.40
C HIS A 107 -0.99 13.91 5.20
N GLN A 108 -2.04 14.67 4.94
CA GLN A 108 -2.46 15.74 5.82
C GLN A 108 -2.92 15.11 7.14
N GLN A 109 -2.02 15.01 8.11
CA GLN A 109 -2.44 14.83 9.50
C GLN A 109 -1.76 15.85 10.42
N ARG A 110 -2.63 16.66 11.02
CA ARG A 110 -2.58 17.04 12.43
C ARG A 110 -1.78 15.99 13.21
N ALA A 111 -0.71 16.42 13.86
CA ALA A 111 0.28 15.59 14.55
C ALA A 111 -0.32 14.32 15.20
N ARG A 112 -0.23 13.21 14.48
CA ARG A 112 -0.29 11.83 14.96
C ARG A 112 0.61 11.04 14.02
N ARG A 113 1.45 10.19 14.59
CA ARG A 113 2.43 9.37 13.87
C ARG A 113 1.73 8.69 12.69
N CYS A 114 2.13 9.05 11.48
CA CYS A 114 1.83 8.26 10.30
C CYS A 114 2.93 7.21 10.26
N GLY A 115 2.65 6.08 10.88
CA GLY A 115 3.42 4.90 10.58
C GLY A 115 3.15 4.51 9.13
N ILE A 116 4.22 4.26 8.36
CA ILE A 116 4.13 3.56 7.07
C ILE A 116 3.80 2.15 7.41
#